data_AF-A0A072URC5-F1
#
_entry.id   AF-A0A072URC5-F1
#
_cell.length_a   1.000
_cell.length_b   1.000
_cell.length_c   1.000
_cell.angle_alpha   90.00
_cell.angle_beta   90.00
_cell.angle_gamma   90.00
#
_symmetry.space_group_name_H-M   'P 1'
#
loop_
_entity.id
_entity.type
_entity.pdbx_description
1 polymer ?
#
loop_
_entity_poly.entity_id
_entity_poly.type
_entity_poly.pdbx_seq_one_letter_code
_entity_poly.pdbx_strand_id
1 'polypeptide(L)'
;MSTSHLKSLSIDFEASLNDGRAYASQNLKFMLRGSYFDLKIIGSCRGFVLLHCSFTIYLWNPSTGFHKRIPLSPYGCNSFVNYFYGFGYDHSRDDYLMVSISHYANLVGIISHLEIFSLRDNTWKQMEGTHFPYTNVSYDLFEIPLPLDVDYESTKCDLWVFGEFLSLWALDYDNKFEIWVMKEYKVHLSWTKICVLSIGISTKYFHPICSSKNGDIIGTKDGTRLVKYNDKGQFLEYHSYGKDLHGSQVALYVESLFSLPGDIKQV
;
A
#
# COMPACT_ATOMS: atom_id res chain seq x y z
N MET A 1 -21.40 -0.62 -27.86
CA MET A 1 -20.11 -0.44 -27.17
C MET A 1 -20.28 -0.90 -25.74
N SER A 2 -19.60 -1.97 -25.33
CA SER A 2 -19.67 -2.50 -23.96
C SER A 2 -19.03 -1.48 -23.01
N THR A 3 -19.79 -0.94 -22.07
CA THR A 3 -19.23 -0.13 -20.98
C THR A 3 -18.46 -1.07 -20.06
N SER A 4 -17.13 -1.11 -20.18
CA SER A 4 -16.29 -1.82 -19.22
C SER A 4 -16.43 -1.15 -17.86
N HIS A 5 -17.24 -1.75 -16.99
CA HIS A 5 -17.32 -1.35 -15.60
C HIS A 5 -16.05 -1.82 -14.90
N LEU A 6 -15.43 -0.91 -14.14
CA LEU A 6 -14.33 -1.28 -13.27
C LEU A 6 -14.84 -2.22 -12.17
N LYS A 7 -14.18 -3.37 -12.06
CA LYS A 7 -14.47 -4.40 -11.07
C LYS A 7 -13.30 -4.51 -10.11
N SER A 8 -13.60 -4.60 -8.82
CA SER A 8 -12.68 -5.14 -7.84
C SER A 8 -12.87 -6.66 -7.74
N LEU A 9 -11.81 -7.35 -7.35
CA LEU A 9 -11.79 -8.77 -7.01
C LEU A 9 -11.26 -8.90 -5.58
N SER A 10 -12.01 -9.57 -4.72
CA SER A 10 -11.55 -10.02 -3.40
C SER A 10 -11.14 -11.48 -3.50
N ILE A 11 -10.02 -11.83 -2.85
CA ILE A 11 -9.48 -13.18 -2.78
C ILE A 11 -9.16 -13.48 -1.32
N ASP A 12 -9.73 -14.56 -0.79
CA ASP A 12 -9.25 -15.13 0.48
C ASP A 12 -7.95 -15.91 0.24
N PHE A 13 -6.82 -15.35 0.69
CA PHE A 13 -5.50 -15.95 0.52
C PHE A 13 -5.16 -17.03 1.56
N GLU A 14 -5.98 -17.17 2.61
CA GLU A 14 -5.88 -18.27 3.57
C GLU A 14 -6.52 -19.55 3.01
N ALA A 15 -7.50 -19.41 2.12
CA ALA A 15 -7.98 -20.49 1.27
C ALA A 15 -6.96 -20.80 0.14
N SER A 16 -7.24 -21.84 -0.66
CA SER A 16 -6.43 -22.09 -1.86
C SER A 16 -6.69 -20.98 -2.88
N LEU A 17 -5.61 -20.40 -3.41
CA LEU A 17 -5.67 -19.38 -4.47
C LEU A 17 -6.35 -19.88 -5.75
N ASN A 18 -6.47 -21.19 -5.93
CA ASN A 18 -7.11 -21.83 -7.08
C ASN A 18 -8.61 -22.14 -6.87
N ASP A 19 -9.16 -21.89 -5.69
CA ASP A 19 -10.58 -22.15 -5.44
C ASP A 19 -11.46 -21.03 -6.02
N GLY A 20 -12.19 -21.40 -7.09
CA GLY A 20 -13.28 -20.62 -7.72
C GLY A 20 -14.27 -19.96 -6.77
N ARG A 21 -14.42 -20.49 -5.55
CA ARG A 21 -15.41 -20.06 -4.56
C ARG A 21 -14.91 -18.99 -3.60
N ALA A 22 -13.60 -18.71 -3.57
CA ALA A 22 -12.98 -17.71 -2.70
C ALA A 22 -13.06 -16.28 -3.25
N TYR A 23 -13.89 -16.05 -4.28
CA TYR A 23 -13.94 -14.80 -5.03
C TYR A 23 -15.22 -14.02 -4.80
N ALA A 24 -15.07 -12.74 -4.49
CA ALA A 24 -16.16 -11.77 -4.56
C ALA A 24 -15.78 -10.65 -5.54
N SER A 25 -16.68 -10.30 -6.46
CA SER A 25 -16.47 -9.16 -7.36
C SER A 25 -17.48 -8.07 -7.10
N GLN A 26 -16.99 -6.84 -6.98
CA GLN A 26 -17.84 -5.67 -6.76
C GLN A 26 -17.61 -4.62 -7.84
N ASN A 27 -18.69 -3.96 -8.26
CA ASN A 27 -18.62 -2.88 -9.24
C ASN A 27 -18.42 -1.55 -8.51
N LEU A 28 -17.38 -0.81 -8.87
CA LEU A 28 -17.07 0.50 -8.26
C LEU A 28 -17.86 1.63 -8.94
N LYS A 29 -19.20 1.52 -8.94
CA LYS A 29 -20.12 2.44 -9.63
C LYS A 29 -20.12 3.86 -9.06
N PHE A 30 -19.65 4.04 -7.82
CA PHE A 30 -19.58 5.34 -7.16
C PHE A 30 -18.49 6.26 -7.71
N MET A 31 -17.50 5.72 -8.44
CA MET A 31 -16.47 6.52 -9.09
C MET A 31 -17.01 7.07 -10.42
N LEU A 32 -16.90 8.39 -10.59
CA LEU A 32 -17.41 9.12 -11.76
C LEU A 32 -16.85 8.52 -13.07
N ARG A 33 -17.73 8.31 -14.06
CA ARG A 33 -17.37 7.84 -15.40
C ARG A 33 -16.47 8.87 -16.08
N GLY A 34 -15.27 8.46 -16.52
CA GLY A 34 -14.48 9.30 -17.42
C GLY A 34 -13.02 8.94 -17.62
N SER A 35 -12.34 8.38 -16.60
CA SER A 35 -10.90 8.11 -16.71
C SER A 35 -10.42 7.11 -15.64
N TYR A 36 -10.82 5.84 -15.77
CA TYR A 36 -10.31 4.75 -14.92
C TYR A 36 -8.82 4.44 -15.13
N PHE A 37 -8.16 5.13 -16.07
CA PHE A 37 -6.75 4.92 -16.42
C PHE A 37 -5.76 5.31 -15.29
N ASP A 38 -6.20 6.00 -14.24
CA ASP A 38 -5.36 6.44 -13.13
C ASP A 38 -5.96 6.12 -11.74
N LEU A 39 -6.62 4.97 -11.62
CA LEU A 39 -7.03 4.46 -10.31
C LEU A 39 -5.83 3.88 -9.57
N LYS A 40 -5.61 4.31 -8.33
CA LYS A 40 -4.61 3.78 -7.41
C LYS A 40 -5.21 3.43 -6.06
N ILE A 41 -4.82 2.29 -5.51
CA ILE A 41 -5.06 1.96 -4.12
C ILE A 41 -3.93 2.61 -3.33
N ILE A 42 -4.27 3.56 -2.47
CA ILE A 42 -3.29 4.22 -1.60
C ILE A 42 -2.96 3.33 -0.41
N GLY A 43 -3.97 2.67 0.15
CA GLY A 43 -3.80 1.78 1.29
C GLY A 43 -5.14 1.33 1.84
N SER A 44 -5.08 0.42 2.79
CA SER A 44 -6.23 -0.04 3.55
C SER A 44 -5.97 0.11 5.04
N CYS A 45 -7.03 0.36 5.81
CA CYS A 45 -6.95 0.42 7.25
C CYS A 45 -8.32 0.10 7.86
N ARG A 46 -8.37 -0.88 8.78
CA ARG A 46 -9.53 -1.21 9.62
C ARG A 46 -10.88 -1.21 8.87
N GLY A 47 -10.98 -1.93 7.75
CA GLY A 47 -12.22 -2.05 6.97
C GLY A 47 -12.44 -1.01 5.87
N PHE A 48 -11.57 -0.02 5.75
CA PHE A 48 -11.62 0.96 4.66
C PHE A 48 -10.42 0.85 3.74
N VAL A 49 -10.65 1.19 2.47
CA VAL A 49 -9.66 1.30 1.41
C VAL A 49 -9.70 2.74 0.90
N LEU A 50 -8.53 3.38 0.85
CA LEU A 50 -8.38 4.70 0.27
C LEU A 50 -7.97 4.55 -1.21
N LEU A 51 -8.78 5.12 -2.09
CA LEU A 51 -8.61 5.06 -3.54
C LEU A 51 -8.35 6.46 -4.08
N HIS A 52 -7.36 6.60 -4.94
CA HIS A 52 -7.08 7.82 -5.68
C HIS A 52 -7.44 7.60 -7.16
N CYS A 53 -8.28 8.45 -7.74
CA CYS A 53 -8.69 8.35 -9.13
C CYS A 53 -8.64 9.74 -9.76
N SER A 54 -7.70 9.96 -10.67
CA SER A 54 -7.45 11.26 -11.31
C SER A 54 -7.19 12.37 -10.29
N PHE A 55 -8.15 13.25 -10.02
CA PHE A 55 -8.03 14.33 -9.03
C PHE A 55 -8.89 14.10 -7.79
N THR A 56 -9.40 12.89 -7.58
CA THR A 56 -10.36 12.63 -6.52
C THR A 56 -9.92 11.46 -5.66
N ILE A 57 -10.05 11.63 -4.34
CA ILE A 57 -9.80 10.58 -3.37
C ILE A 57 -11.13 10.09 -2.82
N TYR A 58 -11.27 8.77 -2.75
CA TYR A 58 -12.43 8.08 -2.23
C TYR A 58 -12.00 7.20 -1.05
N LEU A 59 -12.74 7.29 0.04
CA LEU A 59 -12.74 6.29 1.08
C LEU A 59 -13.84 5.28 0.77
N TRP A 60 -13.54 3.99 0.80
CA TRP A 60 -14.49 2.93 0.46
C TRP A 60 -14.39 1.78 1.46
N ASN A 61 -15.54 1.27 1.92
CA ASN A 61 -15.63 0.02 2.66
C ASN A 61 -16.22 -1.06 1.73
N PRO A 62 -15.39 -2.00 1.23
CA PRO A 62 -15.84 -3.13 0.42
C PRO A 62 -16.91 -4.01 1.08
N SER A 63 -16.86 -4.23 2.39
CA SER A 63 -17.80 -5.10 3.10
C SER A 63 -19.19 -4.49 3.26
N THR A 64 -19.29 -3.16 3.39
CA THR A 64 -20.58 -2.48 3.60
C THR A 64 -21.08 -1.71 2.37
N GLY A 65 -20.22 -1.52 1.36
CA GLY A 65 -20.51 -0.66 0.20
C GLY A 65 -20.47 0.84 0.51
N PHE A 66 -20.21 1.23 1.77
CA PHE A 66 -20.05 2.62 2.15
C PHE A 66 -18.92 3.26 1.35
N HIS A 67 -19.13 4.48 0.89
CA HIS A 67 -18.10 5.27 0.23
C HIS A 67 -18.29 6.75 0.51
N LYS A 68 -17.19 7.49 0.55
CA LYS A 68 -17.16 8.93 0.75
C LYS A 68 -16.05 9.55 -0.11
N ARG A 69 -16.38 10.65 -0.78
CA ARG A 69 -15.36 11.49 -1.43
C ARG A 69 -14.67 12.36 -0.39
N ILE A 70 -13.34 12.32 -0.36
CA ILE A 70 -12.53 13.20 0.48
C ILE A 70 -12.47 14.58 -0.18
N PRO A 71 -12.70 15.68 0.55
CA PRO A 71 -12.58 17.02 0.00
C PRO A 71 -11.14 17.28 -0.45
N LEU A 72 -10.98 18.04 -1.54
CA LEU A 72 -9.66 18.48 -1.98
C LEU A 72 -9.00 19.32 -0.88
N SER A 73 -7.68 19.19 -0.74
CA SER A 73 -6.94 20.07 0.16
C SER A 73 -7.10 21.52 -0.29
N PRO A 74 -7.44 22.46 0.62
CA PRO A 74 -7.49 23.88 0.29
C PRO A 74 -6.08 24.47 0.07
N TYR A 75 -5.02 23.75 0.45
CA TYR A 75 -3.63 24.20 0.29
C TYR A 75 -2.93 23.57 -0.93
N GLY A 76 -3.63 22.68 -1.66
CA GLY A 76 -3.10 22.05 -2.87
C GLY A 76 -2.82 23.05 -3.99
N CYS A 77 -1.73 22.83 -4.74
CA CYS A 77 -1.34 23.67 -5.88
C CYS A 77 -1.70 22.98 -7.21
N ASN A 78 -2.16 23.77 -8.20
CA ASN A 78 -2.60 23.31 -9.53
C ASN A 78 -1.46 22.87 -10.48
N SER A 79 -0.20 22.92 -10.05
CA SER A 79 0.95 22.54 -10.87
C SER A 79 1.30 21.05 -10.73
N PHE A 80 2.16 20.55 -11.62
CA PHE A 80 2.57 19.14 -11.71
C PHE A 80 3.29 18.67 -10.43
N VAL A 81 2.51 18.26 -9.43
CA VAL A 81 3.00 17.81 -8.13
C VAL A 81 2.92 16.29 -8.04
N ASN A 82 4.05 15.66 -7.70
CA ASN A 82 4.05 14.28 -7.23
C ASN A 82 3.49 14.26 -5.81
N TYR A 83 2.33 13.61 -5.64
CA TYR A 83 1.72 13.38 -4.34
C TYR A 83 2.10 11.98 -3.84
N PHE A 84 2.66 11.91 -2.64
CA PHE A 84 2.69 10.70 -1.83
C PHE A 84 1.54 10.73 -0.86
N TYR A 85 0.81 9.63 -0.77
CA TYR A 85 -0.30 9.51 0.16
C TYR A 85 -0.04 8.37 1.14
N GLY A 86 -0.42 8.59 2.38
CA GLY A 86 -0.49 7.58 3.42
C GLY A 86 -1.89 7.53 4.02
N PHE A 87 -2.31 6.37 4.49
CA PHE A 87 -3.60 6.20 5.14
C PHE A 87 -3.45 5.34 6.39
N GLY A 88 -4.02 5.78 7.50
CA GLY A 88 -3.88 5.09 8.78
C GLY A 88 -4.98 5.46 9.76
N TYR A 89 -4.96 4.79 10.91
CA TYR A 89 -5.90 5.03 11.99
C TYR A 89 -5.14 5.43 13.26
N ASP A 90 -5.50 6.59 13.79
CA ASP A 90 -5.02 7.11 15.06
C ASP A 90 -5.91 6.60 16.20
N HIS A 91 -5.38 5.66 16.98
CA HIS A 91 -6.05 5.07 18.12
C HIS A 91 -6.31 6.08 19.25
N SER A 92 -5.47 7.11 19.39
CA SER A 92 -5.60 8.08 20.48
C SER A 92 -6.80 9.02 20.27
N ARG A 93 -7.12 9.29 19.00
CA ARG A 93 -8.22 10.17 18.59
C ARG A 93 -9.42 9.41 18.03
N ASP A 94 -9.31 8.09 17.89
CA ASP A 94 -10.28 7.23 17.21
C ASP A 94 -10.65 7.83 15.83
N ASP A 95 -9.63 8.11 15.03
CA ASP A 95 -9.76 8.84 13.78
C ASP A 95 -8.95 8.20 12.65
N TYR A 96 -9.49 8.26 11.43
CA TYR A 96 -8.75 7.89 10.25
C TYR A 96 -8.03 9.13 9.72
N LEU A 97 -6.72 9.00 9.57
CA LEU A 97 -5.88 10.05 9.05
C LEU A 97 -5.41 9.69 7.64
N MET A 98 -5.46 10.67 6.76
CA MET A 98 -4.80 10.60 5.47
C MET A 98 -3.65 11.61 5.48
N VAL A 99 -2.46 11.15 5.13
CA VAL A 99 -1.27 11.97 4.95
C VAL A 99 -1.11 12.26 3.46
N SER A 100 -0.80 13.50 3.11
CA SER A 100 -0.47 13.95 1.77
C SER A 100 0.87 14.68 1.83
N ILE A 101 1.82 14.24 1.01
CA ILE A 101 3.10 14.91 0.81
C ILE A 101 3.18 15.31 -0.65
N SER A 102 3.41 16.59 -0.88
CA SER A 102 3.40 17.17 -2.22
C SER A 102 4.71 17.92 -2.45
N HIS A 103 5.37 17.71 -3.61
CA HIS A 103 6.60 18.41 -3.97
C HIS A 103 6.39 19.34 -5.17
N TYR A 104 6.91 20.57 -5.10
CA TYR A 104 7.02 21.45 -6.27
C TYR A 104 8.37 22.13 -6.33
N ALA A 105 8.88 22.32 -7.55
CA ALA A 105 10.10 23.07 -7.79
C ALA A 105 9.79 24.56 -7.93
N ASN A 106 10.56 25.40 -7.26
CA ASN A 106 10.58 26.85 -7.48
C ASN A 106 12.01 27.34 -7.76
N LEU A 107 12.20 28.65 -7.89
CA LEU A 107 13.50 29.27 -8.18
C LEU A 107 14.58 29.04 -7.09
N VAL A 108 14.18 28.60 -5.89
CA VAL A 108 15.04 28.45 -4.70
C VAL A 108 15.32 26.98 -4.38
N GLY A 109 14.52 26.03 -4.90
CA GLY A 109 14.71 24.60 -4.69
C GLY A 109 13.41 23.79 -4.80
N ILE A 110 13.43 22.57 -4.29
CA ILE A 110 12.23 21.72 -4.12
C ILE A 110 11.63 22.05 -2.75
N ILE A 111 10.36 22.45 -2.74
CA ILE A 111 9.59 22.63 -1.51
C ILE A 111 8.63 21.45 -1.38
N SER A 112 8.54 20.95 -0.16
CA SER A 112 7.68 19.83 0.22
C SER A 112 6.62 20.34 1.19
N HIS A 113 5.36 20.02 0.92
CA HIS A 113 4.23 20.29 1.82
C HIS A 113 3.72 19.00 2.41
N LEU A 114 3.61 18.95 3.74
CA LEU A 114 2.98 17.87 4.48
C LEU A 114 1.61 18.34 4.97
N GLU A 115 0.58 17.57 4.61
CA GLU A 115 -0.80 17.83 5.01
C GLU A 115 -1.39 16.56 5.62
N ILE A 116 -2.22 16.73 6.64
CA ILE A 116 -2.94 15.65 7.30
C ILE A 116 -4.42 15.97 7.25
N PHE A 117 -5.20 15.06 6.68
CA PHE A 117 -6.65 15.10 6.72
C PHE A 117 -7.15 14.23 7.88
N SER A 118 -7.99 14.83 8.73
CA SER A 118 -8.78 14.12 9.74
C SER A 118 -10.14 13.76 9.16
N LEU A 119 -10.49 12.48 9.21
CA LEU A 119 -11.80 12.03 8.74
C LEU A 119 -12.92 12.43 9.69
N ARG A 120 -12.68 12.33 11.00
CA ARG A 120 -13.57 12.75 12.09
C ARG A 120 -13.89 14.24 12.00
N ASP A 121 -12.86 15.07 11.90
CA ASP A 121 -13.02 16.54 11.87
C ASP A 121 -13.38 17.04 10.46
N ASN A 122 -13.22 16.18 9.44
CA ASN A 122 -13.44 16.49 8.02
C ASN A 122 -12.67 17.74 7.57
N THR A 123 -11.44 17.89 8.06
CA THR A 123 -10.59 19.07 7.80
C THR A 123 -9.17 18.65 7.45
N TRP A 124 -8.56 19.45 6.59
CA TRP A 124 -7.13 19.38 6.28
C TRP A 124 -6.36 20.30 7.21
N LYS A 125 -5.21 19.82 7.70
CA LYS A 125 -4.25 20.62 8.45
C LYS A 125 -2.89 20.54 7.78
N GLN A 126 -2.32 21.68 7.43
CA GLN A 126 -0.94 21.78 6.99
C GLN A 126 0.00 21.72 8.20
N MET A 127 1.08 20.96 8.06
CA MET A 127 2.14 20.91 9.06
C MET A 127 3.24 21.92 8.66
N GLU A 128 3.54 22.86 9.55
CA GLU A 128 4.59 23.86 9.33
C GLU A 128 5.98 23.26 9.60
N GLY A 129 6.99 23.72 8.85
CA GLY A 129 8.41 23.44 9.15
C GLY A 129 9.02 22.18 8.51
N THR A 130 8.29 21.42 7.70
CA THR A 130 8.83 20.23 7.04
C THR A 130 9.40 20.54 5.65
N HIS A 131 10.49 21.30 5.60
CA HIS A 131 11.33 21.29 4.41
C HIS A 131 12.02 19.93 4.35
N PHE A 132 11.62 19.07 3.40
CA PHE A 132 12.35 17.85 3.07
C PHE A 132 13.27 18.18 1.88
N PRO A 133 14.56 18.52 2.09
CA PRO A 133 15.41 19.10 1.07
C PRO A 133 15.92 18.11 0.02
N TYR A 134 15.66 16.80 0.16
CA TYR A 134 16.15 15.81 -0.79
C TYR A 134 15.12 14.71 -1.06
N THR A 135 14.94 14.40 -2.35
CA THR A 135 14.09 13.30 -2.85
C THR A 135 14.76 11.93 -2.72
N ASN A 136 15.91 11.81 -2.06
CA ASN A 136 16.39 10.51 -1.59
C ASN A 136 15.74 10.23 -0.23
N VAL A 137 14.48 9.80 -0.29
CA VAL A 137 13.70 9.32 0.87
C VAL A 137 14.33 8.06 1.51
N SER A 138 15.48 7.60 1.02
CA SER A 138 16.08 6.32 1.38
C SER A 138 17.15 6.36 2.48
N TYR A 139 17.67 7.52 2.92
CA TYR A 139 18.80 7.49 3.87
C TYR A 139 18.67 8.36 5.11
N ASP A 140 17.99 9.52 5.05
CA ASP A 140 17.98 10.48 6.18
C ASP A 140 16.68 10.51 6.99
N LEU A 141 15.68 9.66 6.67
CA LEU A 141 14.35 9.68 7.30
C LEU A 141 14.05 8.48 8.19
N PHE A 142 14.99 7.55 8.32
CA PHE A 142 14.77 6.36 9.13
C PHE A 142 15.10 6.63 10.60
N GLU A 143 14.10 7.02 11.41
CA GLU A 143 14.13 6.79 12.87
C GLU A 143 14.31 5.29 13.20
N ILE A 144 14.04 4.42 12.23
CA ILE A 144 14.12 2.98 12.33
C ILE A 144 15.51 2.54 11.83
N PRO A 145 16.42 2.11 12.70
CA PRO A 145 17.70 1.57 12.24
C PRO A 145 17.46 0.45 11.23
N LEU A 146 18.12 0.48 10.07
CA LEU A 146 18.02 -0.56 9.05
C LEU A 146 19.07 -1.68 9.30
N PRO A 147 18.87 -2.93 8.81
CA PRO A 147 19.89 -3.98 8.93
C PRO A 147 21.24 -3.61 8.31
N LEU A 148 22.36 -3.89 8.99
CA LEU A 148 23.72 -3.59 8.51
C LEU A 148 24.15 -4.41 7.30
N ASP A 149 23.69 -5.65 7.22
CA ASP A 149 24.20 -6.62 6.24
C ASP A 149 23.54 -6.50 4.85
N VAL A 150 22.70 -5.48 4.64
CA VAL A 150 22.02 -5.22 3.37
C VAL A 150 22.75 -4.10 2.64
N ASP A 151 23.17 -4.37 1.40
CA ASP A 151 23.76 -3.36 0.54
C ASP A 151 22.66 -2.55 -0.17
N TYR A 152 22.25 -1.45 0.44
CA TYR A 152 21.15 -0.60 -0.05
C TYR A 152 21.45 0.13 -1.35
N GLU A 153 22.72 0.26 -1.77
CA GLU A 153 23.05 0.90 -3.04
C GLU A 153 22.73 -0.01 -4.23
N SER A 154 22.79 -1.33 -4.01
CA SER A 154 22.62 -2.35 -5.05
C SER A 154 21.33 -3.17 -4.91
N THR A 155 20.57 -2.95 -3.84
CA THR A 155 19.43 -3.79 -3.46
C THR A 155 18.12 -3.00 -3.49
N LYS A 156 17.08 -3.58 -4.09
CA LYS A 156 15.72 -3.07 -3.92
C LYS A 156 15.16 -3.57 -2.60
N CYS A 157 14.74 -2.68 -1.70
CA CYS A 157 14.15 -3.06 -0.42
C CYS A 157 12.92 -2.22 -0.08
N ASP A 158 12.04 -2.78 0.75
CA ASP A 158 10.92 -2.03 1.34
C ASP A 158 10.52 -2.62 2.70
N LEU A 159 9.92 -1.79 3.55
CA LEU A 159 9.39 -2.20 4.84
C LEU A 159 8.00 -2.81 4.66
N TRP A 160 7.72 -3.82 5.49
CA TRP A 160 6.44 -4.51 5.52
C TRP A 160 6.21 -5.17 6.87
N VAL A 161 5.05 -5.80 7.03
CA VAL A 161 4.74 -6.61 8.21
C VAL A 161 4.80 -8.07 7.81
N PHE A 162 5.63 -8.85 8.52
CA PHE A 162 5.72 -10.29 8.37
C PHE A 162 5.42 -10.97 9.70
N GLY A 163 4.34 -11.74 9.74
CA GLY A 163 3.73 -12.19 10.99
C GLY A 163 3.30 -10.99 11.84
N GLU A 164 3.92 -10.84 13.01
CA GLU A 164 3.64 -9.75 13.96
C GLU A 164 4.78 -8.72 14.03
N PHE A 165 5.80 -8.84 13.19
CA PHE A 165 7.00 -8.03 13.29
C PHE A 165 7.11 -7.02 12.15
N LEU A 166 7.61 -5.83 12.49
CA LEU A 166 8.17 -4.93 11.48
C LEU A 166 9.34 -5.63 10.78
N SER A 167 9.26 -5.66 9.46
CA SER A 167 10.16 -6.46 8.64
C SER A 167 10.63 -5.66 7.44
N LEU A 168 11.75 -6.08 6.86
CA LEU A 168 12.31 -5.56 5.63
C LEU A 168 12.45 -6.73 4.65
N TRP A 169 12.03 -6.54 3.41
CA TRP A 169 12.45 -7.43 2.34
C TRP A 169 13.50 -6.74 1.48
N ALA A 170 14.44 -7.52 0.96
CA ALA A 170 15.58 -7.05 0.18
C ALA A 170 15.75 -7.97 -1.04
N LEU A 171 15.89 -7.41 -2.25
CA LEU A 171 16.13 -8.14 -3.49
C LEU A 171 17.41 -7.61 -4.15
N ASP A 172 18.44 -8.46 -4.20
CA ASP A 172 19.72 -8.13 -4.83
C ASP A 172 19.72 -8.37 -6.36
N TYR A 173 20.82 -7.99 -7.02
CA TYR A 173 21.00 -8.20 -8.46
C TYR A 173 21.03 -9.67 -8.90
N ASP A 174 21.37 -10.59 -7.99
CA ASP A 174 21.37 -12.03 -8.22
C ASP A 174 19.95 -12.63 -8.06
N ASN A 175 18.93 -11.79 -7.84
CA ASN A 175 17.54 -12.15 -7.56
C ASN A 175 17.37 -12.96 -6.27
N LYS A 176 18.30 -12.79 -5.33
CA LYS A 176 18.16 -13.33 -3.98
C LYS A 176 17.24 -12.39 -3.21
N PHE A 177 16.11 -12.94 -2.79
CA PHE A 177 15.17 -12.21 -1.97
C PHE A 177 15.35 -12.62 -0.51
N GLU A 178 15.61 -11.66 0.35
CA GLU A 178 15.84 -11.88 1.77
C GLU A 178 14.74 -11.21 2.58
N ILE A 179 14.34 -11.86 3.68
CA ILE A 179 13.43 -11.28 4.66
C ILE A 179 14.18 -11.12 5.98
N TRP A 180 14.13 -9.91 6.48
CA TRP A 180 14.68 -9.48 7.75
C TRP A 180 13.55 -9.09 8.69
N VAL A 181 13.65 -9.51 9.94
CA VAL A 181 12.66 -9.22 10.99
C VAL A 181 13.33 -8.46 12.12
N MET A 182 12.73 -7.36 12.55
CA MET A 182 13.15 -6.63 13.75
C MET A 182 12.50 -7.27 14.98
N LYS A 183 13.31 -7.88 15.85
CA LYS A 183 12.80 -8.53 17.07
C LYS A 183 12.49 -7.55 18.20
N GLU A 184 13.22 -6.44 18.26
CA GLU A 184 13.04 -5.40 19.26
C GLU A 184 12.95 -4.03 18.58
N TYR A 185 11.88 -3.29 18.85
CA TYR A 185 11.60 -2.04 18.15
C TYR A 185 12.71 -1.00 18.38
N LYS A 186 13.21 -0.41 17.28
CA LYS A 186 14.31 0.57 17.25
C LYS A 186 15.66 0.05 17.78
N VAL A 187 15.80 -1.26 18.00
CA VAL A 187 17.09 -1.88 18.37
C VAL A 187 17.74 -2.40 17.09
N HIS A 188 18.76 -1.69 16.62
CA HIS A 188 19.47 -2.00 15.36
C HIS A 188 20.03 -3.43 15.29
N LEU A 189 20.61 -3.93 16.39
CA LEU A 189 21.18 -5.29 16.44
C LEU A 189 20.11 -6.40 16.52
N SER A 190 18.82 -6.05 16.62
CA SER A 190 17.74 -7.03 16.72
C SER A 190 17.26 -7.55 15.36
N TRP A 191 17.73 -6.95 14.26
CA TRP A 191 17.43 -7.42 12.91
C TRP A 191 18.00 -8.82 12.71
N THR A 192 17.11 -9.75 12.39
CA THR A 192 17.47 -11.15 12.12
C THR A 192 16.99 -11.54 10.73
N LYS A 193 17.89 -12.07 9.91
CA LYS A 193 17.54 -12.68 8.62
C LYS A 193 16.82 -14.00 8.88
N ILE A 194 15.58 -14.13 8.42
CA ILE A 194 14.76 -15.32 8.68
C ILE A 194 14.55 -16.20 7.46
N CYS A 195 14.68 -15.63 6.25
CA CYS A 195 14.43 -16.35 5.02
C CYS A 195 15.29 -15.80 3.89
N VAL A 196 15.74 -16.71 3.03
CA VAL A 196 16.37 -16.41 1.75
C VAL A 196 15.62 -17.21 0.69
N LEU A 197 14.92 -16.52 -0.19
CA LEU A 197 14.29 -17.09 -1.35
C LEU A 197 15.28 -16.96 -2.53
N SER A 198 15.77 -18.07 -3.05
CA SER A 198 16.41 -18.11 -4.36
C SER A 198 15.31 -18.07 -5.42
N ILE A 199 14.78 -16.87 -5.65
CA ILE A 199 13.69 -16.70 -6.61
C ILE A 199 14.32 -16.69 -8.01
N GLY A 200 14.16 -17.79 -8.75
CA GLY A 200 14.82 -17.97 -10.05
C GLY A 200 14.55 -16.83 -11.04
N ILE A 201 15.42 -16.69 -12.05
CA ILE A 201 15.55 -15.59 -13.05
C ILE A 201 14.22 -15.04 -13.63
N SER A 202 13.14 -15.83 -13.61
CA SER A 202 11.79 -15.47 -14.08
C SER A 202 10.94 -14.68 -13.07
N THR A 203 11.51 -14.15 -11.98
CA THR A 203 10.74 -13.48 -10.90
C THR A 203 11.15 -12.03 -10.62
N LYS A 204 11.79 -11.38 -11.60
CA LYS A 204 11.77 -9.91 -11.66
C LYS A 204 10.33 -9.45 -11.40
N TYR A 205 10.14 -8.43 -10.56
CA TYR A 205 8.82 -7.89 -10.19
C TYR A 205 7.98 -8.67 -9.15
N PHE A 206 8.59 -9.53 -8.31
CA PHE A 206 7.91 -9.98 -7.09
C PHE A 206 7.81 -8.84 -6.06
N HIS A 207 6.61 -8.64 -5.51
CA HIS A 207 6.37 -7.71 -4.41
C HIS A 207 5.56 -8.41 -3.32
N PRO A 208 6.12 -8.61 -2.11
CA PRO A 208 5.38 -9.22 -1.03
C PRO A 208 4.22 -8.33 -0.59
N ILE A 209 3.12 -8.95 -0.16
CA ILE A 209 1.92 -8.27 0.34
C ILE A 209 1.70 -8.57 1.83
N CYS A 210 1.75 -9.86 2.19
CA CYS A 210 1.48 -10.31 3.56
C CYS A 210 1.97 -11.74 3.78
N SER A 211 1.86 -12.20 5.03
CA SER A 211 2.07 -13.60 5.41
C SER A 211 0.77 -14.28 5.81
N SER A 212 0.60 -15.57 5.48
CA SER A 212 -0.51 -16.39 5.99
C SER A 212 -0.33 -16.73 7.46
N LYS A 213 -1.38 -17.27 8.09
CA LYS A 213 -1.32 -17.86 9.44
C LYS A 213 -0.28 -18.99 9.56
N ASN A 214 0.03 -19.67 8.47
CA ASN A 214 1.03 -20.74 8.43
C ASN A 214 2.46 -20.22 8.17
N GLY A 215 2.64 -18.91 8.02
CA GLY A 215 3.93 -18.31 7.69
C GLY A 215 4.27 -18.33 6.19
N ASP A 216 3.30 -18.67 5.33
CA ASP A 216 3.49 -18.59 3.88
C ASP A 216 3.60 -17.13 3.46
N ILE A 217 4.43 -16.84 2.47
CA ILE A 217 4.64 -15.52 1.89
C ILE A 217 3.71 -15.38 0.68
N ILE A 218 2.85 -14.37 0.72
CA ILE A 218 1.96 -14.01 -0.38
C ILE A 218 2.45 -12.72 -1.01
N GLY A 219 2.53 -12.69 -2.34
CA GLY A 219 2.90 -11.48 -3.05
C GLY A 219 2.40 -11.43 -4.48
N THR A 220 2.52 -10.28 -5.10
CA THR A 220 2.24 -10.11 -6.53
C THR A 220 3.47 -10.45 -7.35
N LYS A 221 3.24 -10.99 -8.54
CA LYS A 221 4.28 -11.28 -9.53
C LYS A 221 3.82 -10.78 -10.89
N ASP A 222 4.74 -10.11 -11.60
CA ASP A 222 4.53 -9.55 -12.95
C ASP A 222 3.30 -8.63 -13.06
N GLY A 223 2.81 -8.10 -11.93
CA GLY A 223 1.60 -7.27 -11.84
C GLY A 223 0.28 -7.96 -12.20
N THR A 224 0.28 -9.26 -12.49
CA THR A 224 -0.89 -9.98 -13.02
C THR A 224 -1.22 -11.27 -12.26
N ARG A 225 -0.31 -11.71 -11.38
CA ARG A 225 -0.45 -12.95 -10.62
C ARG A 225 -0.26 -12.71 -9.13
N LEU A 226 -1.07 -13.39 -8.34
CA LEU A 226 -0.86 -13.57 -6.91
C LEU A 226 -0.13 -14.91 -6.74
N VAL A 227 0.99 -14.93 -6.02
CA VAL A 227 1.82 -16.11 -5.81
C VAL A 227 1.98 -16.38 -4.32
N LYS A 228 2.09 -17.65 -3.96
CA LYS A 228 2.26 -18.12 -2.58
C LYS A 228 3.51 -19.00 -2.49
N TYR A 229 4.36 -18.70 -1.51
CA TYR A 229 5.57 -19.45 -1.18
C TYR A 229 5.53 -19.87 0.29
N ASN A 230 6.13 -20.99 0.67
CA ASN A 230 6.29 -21.31 2.08
C ASN A 230 7.45 -20.52 2.73
N ASP A 231 7.61 -20.68 4.04
CA ASP A 231 8.68 -20.11 4.86
C ASP A 231 10.11 -20.50 4.41
N LYS A 232 10.26 -21.60 3.68
CA LYS A 232 11.51 -22.06 3.05
C LYS A 232 11.72 -21.54 1.63
N GLY A 233 10.78 -20.75 1.12
CA GLY A 233 10.81 -20.18 -0.22
C GLY A 233 10.49 -21.11 -1.37
N GLN A 234 9.86 -22.23 -1.07
CA GLN A 234 9.35 -23.14 -2.09
C GLN A 234 8.00 -22.62 -2.59
N PHE A 235 7.86 -22.59 -3.92
CA PHE A 235 6.60 -22.21 -4.56
C PHE A 235 5.49 -23.19 -4.19
N LEU A 236 4.34 -22.67 -3.77
CA LEU A 236 3.16 -23.46 -3.41
C LEU A 236 2.08 -23.39 -4.50
N GLU A 237 1.59 -22.19 -4.78
CA GLU A 237 0.50 -21.97 -5.74
C GLU A 237 0.50 -20.54 -6.29
N TYR A 238 -0.27 -20.32 -7.35
CA TYR A 238 -0.51 -19.00 -7.92
C TYR A 238 -1.92 -18.86 -8.47
N HIS A 239 -2.39 -17.63 -8.57
CA HIS A 239 -3.62 -17.27 -9.25
C HIS A 239 -3.40 -16.09 -10.18
N SER A 240 -3.99 -16.14 -11.38
CA SER A 240 -3.90 -15.04 -12.36
C SER A 240 -5.16 -14.18 -12.30
N TYR A 241 -5.02 -12.91 -11.95
CA TYR A 241 -6.14 -11.96 -11.85
C TYR A 241 -6.16 -10.91 -12.99
N GLY A 242 -5.08 -10.79 -13.77
CA GLY A 242 -4.97 -9.83 -14.86
C GLY A 242 -4.67 -10.48 -16.22
N LYS A 243 -5.26 -9.94 -17.29
CA LYS A 243 -4.93 -10.28 -18.69
C LYS A 243 -4.28 -9.13 -19.46
N ASP A 244 -4.31 -7.92 -18.89
CA ASP A 244 -3.91 -6.68 -19.58
C ASP A 244 -2.46 -6.28 -19.22
N LEU A 245 -1.77 -5.67 -20.18
CA LEU A 245 -0.38 -5.20 -20.06
C LEU A 245 -0.17 -4.12 -18.99
N HIS A 246 -1.24 -3.51 -18.47
CA HIS A 246 -1.17 -2.43 -17.48
C HIS A 246 -1.10 -2.92 -16.03
N GLY A 247 -1.19 -4.23 -15.78
CA GLY A 247 -1.18 -4.83 -14.43
C GLY A 247 -2.44 -4.49 -13.63
N SER A 248 -2.61 -5.09 -12.45
CA SER A 248 -3.65 -4.69 -11.48
C SER A 248 -3.04 -4.50 -10.10
N GLN A 249 -3.56 -3.52 -9.38
CA GLN A 249 -3.13 -3.21 -8.01
C GLN A 249 -3.83 -4.15 -7.03
N VAL A 250 -3.07 -4.58 -6.03
CA VAL A 250 -3.54 -5.49 -4.98
C VAL A 250 -3.20 -4.86 -3.64
N ALA A 251 -4.15 -4.89 -2.71
CA ALA A 251 -3.93 -4.50 -1.33
C ALA A 251 -4.54 -5.53 -0.40
N LEU A 252 -3.91 -5.75 0.75
CA LEU A 252 -4.50 -6.52 1.82
C LEU A 252 -5.74 -5.78 2.32
N TYR A 253 -6.85 -6.48 2.55
CA TYR A 253 -8.06 -5.92 3.11
C TYR A 253 -8.51 -6.77 4.28
N VAL A 254 -8.70 -6.14 5.44
CA VAL A 254 -9.33 -6.79 6.59
C VAL A 254 -10.76 -6.32 6.65
N GLU A 255 -11.70 -7.25 6.49
CA GLU A 255 -13.13 -6.95 6.53
C GLU A 255 -13.50 -6.32 7.86
N SER A 256 -14.39 -5.33 7.80
CA SER A 256 -14.93 -4.73 9.01
C SER A 256 -16.31 -4.12 8.74
N LEU A 257 -17.19 -4.35 9.71
CA LEU A 257 -18.54 -3.78 9.75
C LEU A 257 -18.59 -2.46 10.52
N PHE A 258 -17.44 -1.87 10.88
CA PHE A 258 -17.40 -0.60 11.59
C PHE A 258 -18.02 0.51 10.71
N SER A 259 -18.99 1.22 11.28
CA SER A 259 -19.41 2.53 10.79
C SER A 259 -18.35 3.56 11.16
N LEU A 260 -18.22 4.62 10.34
CA LEU A 260 -17.33 5.73 10.67
C LEU A 260 -17.71 6.37 12.02
N PRO A 261 -16.73 6.87 12.80
CA PRO A 261 -17.01 7.67 13.99
C PRO A 261 -17.72 8.98 13.60
N GLY A 262 -18.90 9.23 14.18
CA GLY A 262 -19.69 10.46 13.96
C GLY A 262 -20.59 10.44 12.72
N ASP A 263 -21.52 11.40 12.64
CA ASP A 263 -22.56 11.57 11.60
C ASP A 263 -21.99 11.93 10.21
N ILE A 264 -21.02 11.17 9.73
CA ILE A 264 -20.44 11.32 8.41
C ILE A 264 -21.42 10.72 7.41
N LYS A 265 -22.32 11.57 6.90
CA LYS A 265 -23.30 11.19 5.88
C LYS A 265 -22.63 10.93 4.54
N GLN A 266 -23.15 9.93 3.84
CA GLN A 266 -22.85 9.67 2.44
C GLN A 266 -23.35 10.87 1.60
N VAL A 267 -22.51 11.41 0.73
CA VAL A 267 -22.87 12.43 -0.26
C VAL A 267 -22.54 11.89 -1.64
#